data_AF-A0A661KLX3-F1
#
_entry.id   AF-A0A661KLX3-F1
#
_cell.length_a   1.000
_cell.length_b   1.000
_cell.length_c   1.000
_cell.angle_alpha   90.00
_cell.angle_beta   90.00
_cell.angle_gamma   90.00
#
_symmetry.space_group_name_H-M   'P 1'
#
loop_
_entity.id
_entity.type
_entity.pdbx_description
1 polymer ?
#
loop_
_entity_poly.entity_id
_entity_poly.type
_entity_poly.pdbx_seq_one_letter_code
_entity_poly.pdbx_strand_id
1 'polypeptide(L)' 'MRKRPSWHEYFMFIAKIVSTRSTCNSRPTGAV' A
#
# COMPACT_ATOMS: atom_id res chain seq x y z
N MET A 1 14.88 -11.45 -14.97
CA MET A 1 14.22 -10.23 -15.47
C MET A 1 13.20 -9.77 -14.44
N ARG A 2 13.20 -8.49 -14.05
CA ARG A 2 12.23 -7.95 -13.08
C ARG A 2 10.94 -7.58 -13.83
N LYS A 3 9.88 -8.38 -13.67
CA LYS A 3 8.57 -8.12 -14.29
C LYS A 3 7.92 -6.90 -13.63
N ARG A 4 7.27 -6.05 -14.44
CA ARG A 4 6.45 -4.95 -13.92
C ARG A 4 5.26 -5.55 -13.16
N PRO A 5 4.93 -5.07 -11.95
CA PRO A 5 3.77 -5.55 -11.23
C PRO A 5 2.49 -5.27 -12.01
N SER A 6 1.46 -6.08 -11.75
CA SER A 6 0.11 -5.81 -12.22
C SER A 6 -0.44 -4.52 -11.59
N TRP A 7 -1.49 -3.97 -12.18
CA TRP A 7 -2.15 -2.78 -11.62
C TRP A 7 -2.68 -3.03 -10.20
N HIS A 8 -3.25 -4.22 -9.95
CA HIS A 8 -3.76 -4.57 -8.63
C HIS A 8 -2.64 -4.55 -7.57
N GLU A 9 -1.52 -5.22 -7.84
CA GLU A 9 -0.37 -5.24 -6.94
C GLU A 9 0.23 -3.84 -6.73
N TYR A 10 0.30 -3.05 -7.81
CA TYR A 10 0.78 -1.67 -7.73
C TYR A 10 -0.06 -0.81 -6.79
N PHE A 11 -1.39 -0.83 -6.94
CA PHE A 11 -2.27 -0.05 -6.07
C PHE A 11 -2.32 -0.59 -4.63
N MET A 12 -2.26 -1.90 -4.44
CA MET A 12 -2.14 -2.48 -3.09
C MET A 12 -0.83 -2.06 -2.41
N PHE A 13 0.26 -1.95 -3.17
CA PHE A 13 1.53 -1.45 -2.65
C PHE A 13 1.44 0.02 -2.22
N ILE A 14 0.78 0.86 -3.01
CA ILE A 14 0.53 2.26 -2.64
C ILE A 14 -0.35 2.34 -1.39
N ALA A 15 -1.44 1.57 -1.31
CA ALA A 15 -2.30 1.54 -0.13
C ALA A 15 -1.52 1.20 1.15
N LYS A 16 -0.57 0.26 1.04
CA LYS A 16 0.35 -0.11 2.13
C LYS A 16 1.30 1.03 2.51
N ILE A 17 1.85 1.76 1.53
CA ILE A 17 2.70 2.93 1.81
C ILE A 17 1.89 4.01 2.52
N VAL A 18 0.70 4.33 2.04
CA VAL A 18 -0.18 5.35 2.64
C VAL A 18 -0.54 4.97 4.08
N SER A 19 -0.74 3.68 4.35
CA SER A 19 -1.06 3.20 5.70
C SER A 19 0.04 3.50 6.73
N THR A 20 1.30 3.66 6.31
CA THR A 20 2.43 4.01 7.21
C THR A 20 2.33 5.42 7.79
N ARG A 21 1.51 6.30 7.20
CA ARG A 21 1.26 7.67 7.69
C ARG A 21 0.04 7.76 8.60
N SER A 22 -0.62 6.63 8.86
CA SER A 22 -1.71 6.58 9.85
C SER A 22 -1.17 6.84 11.25
N THR A 23 -1.93 7.58 12.06
CA THR A 23 -1.62 7.77 13.48
C THR A 23 -2.20 6.66 14.37
N CYS A 24 -2.95 5.72 13.80
CA CYS A 24 -3.49 4.56 14.51
C CYS A 24 -2.44 3.44 14.61
N ASN A 25 -1.97 3.16 15.83
CA ASN A 25 -0.96 2.12 16.07
C ASN A 25 -1.52 0.69 16.02
N SER A 26 -2.80 0.50 16.39
CA SER A 26 -3.42 -0.83 16.42
C SER A 26 -3.78 -1.31 15.01
N ARG A 27 -4.21 -0.39 14.14
CA ARG A 27 -4.69 -0.67 12.79
C ARG A 27 -4.32 0.48 11.84
N PRO A 28 -3.06 0.55 11.38
CA PRO A 28 -2.65 1.52 10.39
C PRO A 28 -3.27 1.17 9.03
N THR A 29 -4.29 1.92 8.62
CA THR A 29 -5.06 1.72 7.39
C THR A 29 -4.69 2.76 6.34
N GLY A 30 -4.66 2.35 5.07
CA GLY A 30 -4.46 3.22 3.90
C GLY A 30 -5.36 2.79 2.75
N ALA A 31 -5.70 3.75 1.88
CA ALA A 31 -6.58 3.54 0.72
C ALA A 31 -6.02 4.30 -0.49
N VAL A 32 -6.42 3.87 -1.69
CA VAL A 32 -6.08 4.45 -3.00
C VAL A 32 -7.37 4.56 -3.80
#